data_AF-A0A645DKE1-F1
#
_entry.id   AF-A0A645DKE1-F1
#
_cell.length_a   1.000
_cell.length_b   1.000
_cell.length_c   1.000
_cell.angle_alpha   90.00
_cell.angle_beta   90.00
_cell.angle_gamma   90.00
#
_symmetry.space_group_name_H-M   'P 1'
#
loop_
_entity.id
_entity.type
_entity.pdbx_description
1 polymer ?
#
loop_
_entity_poly.entity_id
_entity_poly.type
_entity_poly.pdbx_seq_one_letter_code
_entity_poly.pdbx_strand_id
1 'polypeptide(L)'
;MGPMVYGDSDDEVFLGNSITTKKNYSEEIAFEIDKEVRSIVENAYAECKQILNKNMDKLHYVAKGLLLYETLDSEQFMQAFNEELSLDENDVFAKKEESKVILDQEEDTQEESNEEEKANLRKSKLEEFKLPEDDNE
;
A
#
# COMPACT_ATOMS: atom_id res chain seq x y z
N MET A 1 9.24 21.85 -24.98
CA MET A 1 10.28 22.19 -24.00
C MET A 1 11.36 21.11 -24.03
N GLY A 2 12.61 21.49 -24.31
CA GLY A 2 13.77 20.58 -24.22
C GLY A 2 14.19 20.35 -22.76
N PRO A 3 15.20 19.51 -22.49
CA PRO A 3 15.64 19.20 -21.14
C PRO A 3 16.40 20.39 -20.55
N MET A 4 15.66 21.33 -19.96
CA MET A 4 16.21 22.49 -19.26
C MET A 4 15.73 22.46 -17.81
N VAL A 5 16.67 22.52 -16.88
CA VAL A 5 16.41 22.49 -15.44
C VAL A 5 16.07 23.93 -15.01
N TYR A 6 14.82 24.15 -14.61
CA TYR A 6 14.30 25.46 -14.18
C TYR A 6 14.27 25.63 -12.65
N GLY A 7 14.76 24.64 -11.90
CA GLY A 7 14.92 24.68 -10.46
C GLY A 7 16.39 24.53 -10.10
N ASP A 8 16.96 25.55 -9.47
CA ASP A 8 18.30 25.46 -8.90
C ASP A 8 18.18 24.58 -7.65
N SER A 9 18.64 23.33 -7.74
CA SER A 9 18.72 22.40 -6.62
C SER A 9 20.11 22.47 -5.98
N ASP A 10 20.50 23.67 -5.55
CA ASP A 10 21.67 23.88 -4.68
C ASP A 10 21.17 24.09 -3.25
N ASP A 11 20.91 22.98 -2.57
CA ASP A 11 20.63 22.92 -1.13
C ASP A 11 21.96 22.95 -0.35
N GLU A 12 22.48 24.15 -0.06
CA GLU A 12 23.40 24.36 1.07
C GLU A 12 22.67 25.06 2.21
N VAL A 13 22.15 24.26 3.14
CA VAL A 13 21.50 24.70 4.39
C VAL A 13 22.54 25.09 5.45
N PHE A 14 23.05 26.32 5.40
CA PHE A 14 23.86 26.88 6.49
C PHE A 14 23.11 27.91 7.33
N LEU A 15 23.01 27.60 8.62
CA LEU A 15 22.67 28.42 9.80
C LEU A 15 21.91 29.74 9.57
N GLY A 16 20.61 29.72 9.90
CA GLY A 16 20.03 30.79 10.72
C GLY A 16 19.83 32.16 10.06
N ASN A 17 19.26 32.20 8.86
CA ASN A 17 18.30 33.27 8.53
C ASN A 17 17.36 32.79 7.42
N SER A 18 16.08 32.84 7.71
CA SER A 18 14.98 32.36 6.88
C SER A 18 14.98 32.93 5.45
N ILE A 19 14.65 32.04 4.51
CA ILE A 19 13.65 32.29 3.45
C ILE A 19 14.05 33.40 2.47
N THR A 20 14.61 33.02 1.32
CA THR A 20 14.19 33.52 -0.01
C THR A 20 14.89 32.66 -1.06
N THR A 21 14.33 31.49 -1.38
CA THR A 21 14.53 30.89 -2.70
C THR A 21 13.76 31.77 -3.70
N LYS A 22 14.45 32.76 -4.27
CA LYS A 22 13.87 33.59 -5.33
C LYS A 22 13.74 32.71 -6.57
N LYS A 23 12.51 32.39 -6.94
CA LYS A 23 12.16 31.75 -8.21
C LYS A 23 12.70 32.61 -9.35
N ASN A 24 13.81 32.19 -9.97
CA ASN A 24 14.48 32.92 -11.06
C ASN A 24 13.89 32.56 -12.43
N TYR A 25 12.57 32.44 -12.55
CA TYR A 25 11.89 32.23 -13.83
C TYR A 25 10.92 33.38 -14.11
N SER A 26 10.82 33.81 -15.37
CA SER A 26 9.92 34.90 -15.76
C SER A 26 8.45 34.47 -15.65
N GLU A 27 7.53 35.43 -15.50
CA GLU A 27 6.08 35.16 -15.51
C GLU A 27 5.64 34.42 -16.79
N GLU A 28 6.29 34.71 -17.92
CA GLU A 28 6.05 34.04 -19.19
C GLU A 28 6.44 32.56 -19.14
N ILE A 29 7.62 32.23 -18.59
CA ILE A 29 8.06 30.84 -18.42
C ILE A 29 7.18 30.11 -17.40
N ALA A 30 6.75 30.79 -16.33
CA ALA A 30 5.80 30.24 -15.36
C ALA A 30 4.48 29.84 -16.03
N PHE A 31 3.94 30.73 -16.86
CA PHE A 31 2.71 30.50 -17.61
C PHE A 31 2.84 29.33 -18.58
N GLU A 32 3.98 29.21 -19.27
CA GLU A 32 4.24 28.08 -20.16
C GLU A 32 4.31 26.75 -19.40
N ILE A 33 4.92 26.72 -18.21
CA ILE A 33 4.97 25.52 -17.35
C ILE A 33 3.55 25.12 -16.93
N ASP A 34 2.74 26.05 -16.42
CA ASP A 34 1.38 25.75 -15.98
C ASP A 34 0.51 25.24 -17.13
N LYS A 35 0.70 25.80 -18.34
CA LYS A 35 0.02 25.35 -19.55
C LYS A 35 0.39 23.91 -19.91
N GLU A 36 1.67 23.55 -19.82
CA GLU A 36 2.14 22.20 -20.12
C GLU A 36 1.63 21.20 -19.08
N VAL A 37 1.70 21.54 -17.79
CA VAL A 37 1.15 20.70 -16.70
C VAL A 37 -0.34 20.44 -16.92
N ARG A 38 -1.10 21.48 -17.26
CA ARG A 38 -2.53 21.34 -17.58
C ARG A 38 -2.77 20.41 -18.77
N SER A 39 -1.99 20.56 -19.85
CA SER A 39 -2.07 19.70 -21.03
C SER A 39 -1.83 18.23 -20.67
N ILE A 40 -0.80 17.95 -19.86
CA ILE A 40 -0.49 16.59 -19.40
C ILE A 40 -1.67 15.99 -18.63
N VAL A 41 -2.24 16.73 -17.68
CA VAL A 41 -3.37 16.27 -16.86
C VAL A 41 -4.62 16.05 -17.71
N GLU A 42 -4.95 16.96 -18.63
CA GLU A 42 -6.10 16.83 -19.52
C GLU A 42 -5.95 15.61 -20.45
N ASN A 43 -4.76 15.38 -20.99
CA ASN A 43 -4.46 14.22 -21.84
C ASN A 43 -4.58 12.90 -21.06
N ALA A 44 -3.96 12.83 -19.88
CA ALA A 44 -4.05 11.64 -19.02
C ALA A 44 -5.49 11.35 -18.60
N TYR A 45 -6.27 12.37 -18.26
CA TYR A 45 -7.70 12.22 -17.94
C TYR A 45 -8.50 11.69 -19.15
N ALA A 46 -8.27 12.26 -20.34
CA ALA A 46 -8.94 11.83 -21.56
C ALA A 46 -8.60 10.38 -21.90
N GLU A 47 -7.33 9.98 -21.78
CA GLU A 47 -6.86 8.61 -22.00
C GLU A 47 -7.49 7.65 -21.00
N CYS A 48 -7.43 7.95 -19.70
CA CYS A 48 -8.10 7.15 -18.66
C CYS A 48 -9.59 6.97 -18.95
N LYS A 49 -10.29 8.06 -19.31
CA LYS A 49 -11.72 8.00 -19.65
C LYS A 49 -11.97 7.13 -20.89
N GLN A 50 -11.10 7.18 -21.90
CA GLN A 50 -11.21 6.30 -23.06
C GLN A 50 -11.00 4.83 -22.69
N ILE A 51 -10.00 4.52 -21.87
CA ILE A 51 -9.72 3.16 -21.40
C ILE A 51 -10.92 2.61 -20.61
N LEU A 52 -11.47 3.40 -19.69
CA LEU A 52 -12.66 3.02 -18.91
C LEU A 52 -13.87 2.79 -19.81
N ASN A 53 -14.13 3.69 -20.76
CA ASN A 53 -15.24 3.55 -21.70
C ASN A 53 -15.10 2.31 -22.61
N LYS A 54 -13.87 1.97 -23.03
CA LYS A 54 -13.61 0.77 -23.83
C LYS A 54 -13.83 -0.52 -23.05
N ASN A 55 -13.67 -0.48 -21.72
CA ASN A 55 -13.77 -1.64 -20.84
C ASN A 55 -14.98 -1.52 -19.88
N MET A 56 -16.06 -0.88 -20.33
CA MET A 56 -17.21 -0.58 -19.47
C MET A 56 -17.88 -1.86 -18.95
N ASP A 57 -17.91 -2.93 -19.75
CA ASP A 57 -18.46 -4.23 -19.35
C ASP A 57 -17.66 -4.84 -18.17
N LYS A 58 -16.33 -4.82 -18.26
CA LYS A 58 -15.44 -5.25 -17.17
C LYS A 58 -15.57 -4.37 -15.93
N LEU A 59 -15.72 -3.06 -16.10
CA LEU A 59 -15.95 -2.14 -14.99
C LEU A 59 -17.25 -2.47 -14.26
N HIS A 60 -18.32 -2.74 -15.00
CA HIS A 60 -19.60 -3.19 -14.42
C HIS A 60 -19.47 -4.54 -13.73
N TYR A 61 -18.68 -5.47 -14.27
CA TYR A 61 -18.45 -6.77 -13.66
C TYR A 61 -17.71 -6.64 -12.31
N VAL A 62 -16.60 -5.90 -12.29
CA VAL A 62 -15.85 -5.62 -11.05
C VAL A 62 -16.72 -4.87 -10.04
N ALA A 63 -17.54 -3.92 -10.48
CA ALA A 63 -18.47 -3.20 -9.60
C ALA A 63 -19.52 -4.13 -8.97
N LYS A 64 -20.05 -5.10 -9.73
CA LYS A 64 -20.94 -6.14 -9.20
C LYS A 64 -20.21 -7.05 -8.20
N GLY A 65 -18.97 -7.44 -8.51
CA GLY A 65 -18.12 -8.19 -7.60
C GLY A 65 -17.91 -7.44 -6.28
N LEU A 66 -17.57 -6.15 -6.33
CA LEU A 66 -17.42 -5.32 -5.13
C LEU A 66 -18.73 -5.15 -4.34
N LEU A 67 -19.88 -5.10 -5.02
CA LEU A 67 -21.18 -5.03 -4.35
C LEU A 67 -21.46 -6.28 -3.51
N LEU A 68 -21.01 -7.44 -3.99
CA LEU A 68 -21.23 -8.74 -3.34
C LEU A 68 -20.18 -9.05 -2.27
N TYR A 69 -18.91 -8.87 -2.62
CA TYR A 69 -17.78 -9.24 -1.77
C TYR A 69 -17.33 -8.11 -0.82
N GLU A 70 -17.83 -6.88 -0.99
CA GLU A 70 -17.46 -5.64 -0.27
C GLU A 70 -16.02 -5.16 -0.51
N THR A 71 -15.07 -6.10 -0.58
CA THR A 71 -13.64 -5.90 -0.86
C THR A 71 -13.15 -7.02 -1.76
N LEU A 72 -12.30 -6.70 -2.75
CA LEU A 72 -11.63 -7.69 -3.60
C LEU A 72 -10.14 -7.66 -3.34
N ASP A 73 -9.54 -8.83 -3.08
CA ASP A 73 -8.09 -8.97 -3.09
C ASP A 73 -7.55 -9.02 -4.54
N SER A 74 -6.24 -8.89 -4.72
CA SER A 74 -5.58 -8.80 -6.03
C SER A 74 -5.95 -9.96 -6.96
N GLU A 75 -5.99 -11.20 -6.46
CA GLU A 75 -6.38 -12.36 -7.26
C GLU A 75 -7.86 -12.31 -7.66
N GLN A 76 -8.74 -11.94 -6.74
CA GLN A 76 -10.18 -11.82 -6.97
C GLN A 76 -10.50 -10.69 -7.94
N PHE A 77 -9.77 -9.57 -7.86
CA PHE A 77 -9.88 -8.48 -8.82
C PHE A 77 -9.49 -8.94 -10.23
N MET A 78 -8.39 -9.69 -10.38
CA MET A 78 -7.99 -10.22 -11.69
C MET A 78 -9.02 -11.19 -12.26
N GLN A 79 -9.59 -12.06 -11.42
CA GLN A 79 -10.71 -12.93 -11.82
C GLN A 79 -11.93 -12.12 -12.25
N ALA A 80 -12.30 -11.07 -11.51
CA ALA A 80 -13.40 -10.18 -11.87
C ALA A 80 -13.13 -9.40 -13.17
N PHE A 81 -11.89 -8.97 -13.39
CA PHE A 81 -11.48 -8.25 -14.59
C PHE A 81 -11.49 -9.15 -15.85
N ASN A 82 -11.27 -10.45 -15.67
CA ASN A 82 -11.37 -11.47 -16.72
C ASN A 82 -12.77 -12.08 -16.85
N GLU A 83 -13.76 -11.61 -16.06
CA GLU A 83 -15.14 -12.12 -16.03
C GLU A 83 -15.27 -13.59 -15.57
N GLU A 84 -14.29 -14.07 -14.82
CA GLU A 84 -14.21 -15.45 -14.31
C GLU A 84 -14.69 -15.57 -12.85
N LEU A 85 -14.87 -14.44 -12.15
CA LEU A 85 -15.28 -14.45 -10.75
C LEU A 85 -16.78 -14.75 -10.61
N SER A 86 -17.13 -15.87 -9.99
CA SER A 86 -18.54 -16.20 -9.68
C SER A 86 -19.24 -15.04 -8.97
N LEU A 87 -20.34 -14.55 -9.54
CA LEU A 87 -21.17 -13.49 -8.99
C LEU A 87 -22.46 -14.04 -8.36
N ASP A 88 -22.53 -15.36 -8.11
CA ASP A 88 -23.67 -15.98 -7.47
C ASP A 88 -23.61 -15.79 -5.95
N GLU A 89 -24.63 -15.12 -5.37
CA GLU A 89 -24.68 -14.76 -3.94
C GLU A 89 -24.36 -15.95 -3.01
N ASN A 90 -24.82 -17.16 -3.35
CA ASN A 90 -24.59 -18.36 -2.54
C ASN A 90 -23.10 -18.76 -2.43
N ASP A 91 -22.32 -18.57 -3.49
CA ASP A 91 -20.88 -18.89 -3.50
C ASP A 91 -20.07 -17.85 -2.71
N VAL A 92 -20.54 -16.60 -2.69
CA VAL A 92 -19.92 -15.50 -1.93
C VAL A 92 -20.00 -15.78 -0.43
N PHE A 93 -21.16 -16.24 0.07
CA PHE A 93 -21.33 -16.58 1.48
C PHE A 93 -20.45 -17.75 1.91
N ALA A 94 -20.34 -18.80 1.07
CA ALA A 94 -19.46 -19.93 1.35
C ALA A 94 -17.98 -19.52 1.44
N LYS A 95 -17.51 -18.69 0.50
CA LYS A 95 -16.12 -18.16 0.52
C LYS A 95 -15.88 -17.19 1.68
N LYS A 96 -16.88 -16.40 2.08
CA LYS A 96 -16.77 -15.49 3.25
C LYS A 96 -16.61 -16.28 4.55
N GLU A 97 -17.27 -17.43 4.68
CA GLU A 97 -17.06 -18.34 5.81
C GLU A 97 -15.67 -18.98 5.76
N GLU A 98 -15.22 -19.51 4.61
CA GLU A 98 -13.87 -20.07 4.49
C GLU A 98 -12.77 -19.06 4.82
N SER A 99 -12.89 -17.83 4.32
CA SER A 99 -11.92 -16.74 4.60
C SER A 99 -11.88 -16.38 6.08
N LYS A 100 -13.04 -16.37 6.75
CA LYS A 100 -13.14 -16.08 8.19
C LYS A 100 -12.53 -17.20 9.04
N VAL A 101 -12.74 -18.45 8.66
CA VAL A 101 -12.16 -19.62 9.35
C VAL A 101 -10.63 -19.63 9.24
N ILE A 102 -10.06 -19.19 8.12
CA ILE A 102 -8.59 -19.09 7.96
C ILE A 102 -8.02 -17.98 8.86
N LEU A 103 -8.66 -16.80 8.89
CA LEU A 103 -8.27 -15.70 9.76
C LEU A 103 -8.31 -16.09 11.26
N ASP A 104 -9.36 -16.80 11.68
CA ASP A 104 -9.49 -17.27 13.07
C ASP A 104 -8.41 -18.31 13.44
N GLN A 105 -7.94 -19.15 12.50
CA GLN A 105 -6.87 -20.14 12.72
C GLN A 105 -5.46 -19.54 12.75
N GLU A 106 -5.22 -18.47 12.00
CA GLU A 106 -3.94 -17.75 12.02
C GLU A 106 -3.75 -16.95 13.33
N GLU A 107 -4.83 -16.47 13.95
CA GLU A 107 -4.76 -15.84 15.28
C GLU A 107 -4.40 -16.85 16.38
N ASP A 108 -5.02 -18.05 16.38
CA ASP A 108 -4.72 -19.10 17.36
C ASP A 108 -3.25 -19.59 17.28
N THR A 109 -2.67 -19.67 16.08
CA THR A 109 -1.28 -20.12 15.88
C THR A 109 -0.24 -19.06 16.27
N GLN A 110 -0.59 -17.78 16.22
CA GLN A 110 0.29 -16.69 16.70
C GLN A 110 0.26 -16.55 18.23
N GLU A 111 -0.83 -16.91 18.91
CA GLU A 111 -0.87 -16.93 20.38
C GLU A 111 0.01 -18.06 20.96
N GLU A 112 -0.02 -19.26 20.38
CA GLU A 112 0.81 -20.39 20.83
C GLU A 112 2.32 -20.13 20.69
N SER A 113 2.76 -19.55 19.57
CA SER A 113 4.18 -19.25 19.33
C SER A 113 4.72 -18.14 20.25
N ASN A 114 3.89 -17.16 20.62
CA ASN A 114 4.25 -16.09 21.55
C ASN A 114 4.31 -16.56 23.02
N GLU A 115 3.50 -17.55 23.41
CA GLU A 115 3.57 -18.16 24.75
C GLU A 115 4.82 -19.04 24.91
N GLU A 116 5.19 -19.81 23.88
CA GLU A 116 6.41 -20.63 23.89
C GLU A 116 7.69 -19.78 23.96
N GLU A 117 7.76 -18.65 23.24
CA GLU A 117 8.90 -17.71 23.35
C GLU A 117 9.02 -17.09 24.75
N LYS A 118 7.89 -16.68 25.35
CA LYS A 118 7.87 -16.15 26.73
C LYS A 118 8.30 -17.21 27.76
N ALA A 119 7.89 -18.47 27.57
CA ALA A 119 8.27 -19.57 28.44
C ALA A 119 9.77 -19.90 28.33
N ASN A 120 10.33 -19.86 27.12
CA ASN A 120 11.75 -20.11 26.88
C ASN A 120 12.64 -18.97 27.41
N LEU A 121 12.21 -17.71 27.29
CA LEU A 121 12.92 -16.56 27.87
C LEU A 121 12.94 -16.60 29.41
N ARG A 122 11.87 -17.11 30.03
CA ARG A 122 11.81 -17.27 31.49
C ARG A 122 12.72 -18.39 31.99
N LYS A 123 12.86 -19.48 31.23
CA LYS A 123 13.78 -20.58 31.55
C LYS A 123 15.24 -20.17 31.42
N SER A 124 15.63 -19.49 30.34
CA SER A 124 17.01 -19.02 30.16
C SER A 124 17.44 -18.02 31.25
N LYS A 125 16.52 -17.14 31.65
CA LYS A 125 16.75 -16.15 32.72
C LYS A 125 16.86 -16.78 34.12
N LEU A 126 16.34 -17.99 34.34
CA LEU A 126 16.52 -18.75 35.59
C LEU A 126 17.84 -19.52 35.64
N GLU A 127 18.36 -19.94 34.48
CA GLU A 127 19.65 -20.64 34.39
C GLU A 127 20.85 -19.69 34.60
N GLU A 128 20.76 -18.44 34.13
CA GLU A 128 21.76 -17.40 34.42
C GLU A 128 21.84 -16.99 35.90
N PHE A 129 20.81 -17.29 36.72
CA PHE A 129 20.77 -16.90 38.13
C PHE A 129 21.30 -17.97 39.11
N LYS A 130 21.68 -19.17 38.63
CA LYS A 130 22.40 -20.13 39.49
C LYS A 130 23.87 -19.71 39.56
N LEU A 131 24.22 -18.94 40.60
CA LEU A 131 25.62 -18.68 40.95
C LEU A 131 26.39 -20.01 41.09
N PRO A 132 27.66 -20.08 40.66
CA PRO A 132 28.50 -21.23 40.92
C PRO A 132 28.61 -21.44 42.43
N GLU A 133 28.32 -22.67 42.88
CA GLU A 133 28.62 -23.12 44.24
C GLU A 133 30.09 -22.78 44.54
N ASP A 134 30.32 -21.97 45.58
CA ASP A 134 31.65 -21.63 46.07
C ASP A 134 32.39 -22.94 46.45
N ASP A 135 33.40 -23.29 45.66
CA ASP A 135 34.40 -24.29 46.05
C ASP A 135 35.19 -23.74 47.25
N ASN A 136 34.87 -24.24 48.45
CA ASN A 136 35.75 -24.22 49.62
C ASN A 136 35.85 -25.65 50.17
N GLU A 137 36.90 -26.39 49.78
CA GLU A 137 38.08 -26.71 50.62
C GLU A 137 39.04 -27.69 49.90
#